data_AF-A0A1F6G4H8-F1
#
_entry.id   AF-A0A1F6G4H8-F1
#
_cell.length_a   1.000
_cell.length_b   1.000
_cell.length_c   1.000
_cell.angle_alpha   90.00
_cell.angle_beta   90.00
_cell.angle_gamma   90.00
#
_symmetry.space_group_name_H-M   'P 1'
#
loop_
_entity.id
_entity.type
_entity.pdbx_description
1 polymer ?
#
loop_
_entity_poly.entity_id
_entity_poly.type
_entity_poly.pdbx_seq_one_letter_code
_entity_poly.pdbx_strand_id
1 'polypeptide(L)'
;MFLCFTFFKEPMPLRLFLWLFLISPQTLMAAAAGYMVVTKGEAKLVSKQNQTQIFEASETQVPLEPGDQIQSNQAGLIQVFLREGQEEIQLYANGFLKVEAVLPEGTRLGLPIGKGRFQVTGALFNGKPRPFRVRTSNALIGVKGTNFVLQCDRETTSLVTLEGLVGMASAANLKISVDVPAGTATRAVQSAPPTPPVEVSKEAVEAILGESAGQETFDKLIFEAAPLPEETQEDKKDTKDQEETEGEGKDASQAEPLPPKSEQLKPVKVEGTQGLSQVLKDLGTAQTTVKETVKQVQETEKLTQKKVKIKMVDQ
;
A
#
# COMPACT_ATOMS: atom_id res chain seq x y z
N MET A 1 96.36 -24.10 5.84
CA MET A 1 95.16 -24.74 5.29
C MET A 1 93.94 -24.22 6.03
N PHE A 2 93.34 -23.12 5.56
CA PHE A 2 91.91 -22.82 5.75
C PHE A 2 91.51 -21.87 4.62
N LEU A 3 90.48 -22.30 3.89
CA LEU A 3 90.09 -21.82 2.57
C LEU A 3 89.40 -20.44 2.62
N CYS A 4 89.68 -19.70 1.56
CA CYS A 4 88.83 -18.68 0.94
C CYS A 4 87.44 -19.23 0.59
N PHE A 5 86.35 -18.49 0.83
CA PHE A 5 85.21 -18.43 -0.10
C PHE A 5 84.32 -17.20 0.17
N THR A 6 84.14 -16.43 -0.90
CA THR A 6 83.35 -15.22 -1.06
C THR A 6 81.86 -15.49 -1.32
N PHE A 7 81.03 -14.48 -1.06
CA PHE A 7 79.78 -14.15 -1.78
C PHE A 7 78.58 -15.13 -1.67
N PHE A 8 77.46 -14.67 -1.09
CA PHE A 8 76.14 -14.80 -1.74
C PHE A 8 75.11 -13.85 -1.09
N LYS A 9 74.65 -12.89 -1.90
CA LYS A 9 73.60 -11.92 -1.62
C LYS A 9 72.35 -12.46 -2.32
N GLU A 10 71.38 -12.99 -1.57
CA GLU A 10 70.10 -13.43 -2.15
C GLU A 10 69.09 -12.28 -2.14
N PRO A 11 68.51 -11.87 -3.29
CA PRO A 11 67.32 -11.05 -3.33
C PRO A 11 66.11 -11.93 -3.00
N MET A 12 65.40 -11.60 -1.92
CA MET A 12 64.17 -12.29 -1.54
C MET A 12 63.16 -12.32 -2.72
N PRO A 13 62.40 -13.42 -2.88
CA PRO A 13 61.62 -13.67 -4.08
C PRO A 13 60.39 -12.77 -4.13
N LEU A 14 60.46 -11.78 -5.04
CA LEU A 14 59.37 -10.93 -5.55
C LEU A 14 58.13 -11.71 -6.05
N ARG A 15 58.14 -13.05 -6.00
CA ARG A 15 57.04 -13.92 -6.39
C ARG A 15 56.01 -14.16 -5.27
N LEU A 16 56.34 -13.93 -4.00
CA LEU A 16 55.38 -14.12 -2.90
C LEU A 16 54.44 -12.91 -2.69
N PHE A 17 54.88 -11.71 -3.10
CA PHE A 17 54.04 -10.49 -3.02
C PHE A 17 52.98 -10.43 -4.14
N LEU A 18 53.16 -11.18 -5.22
CA LEU A 18 52.23 -11.20 -6.36
C LEU A 18 50.98 -12.06 -6.09
N TRP A 19 51.04 -12.99 -5.13
CA TRP A 19 49.90 -13.84 -4.76
C TRP A 19 48.94 -13.17 -3.78
N LEU A 20 49.42 -12.19 -2.99
CA LEU A 20 48.58 -11.49 -2.02
C LEU A 20 47.72 -10.36 -2.65
N PHE A 21 47.99 -9.98 -3.89
CA PHE A 21 47.25 -8.94 -4.61
C PHE A 21 46.01 -9.48 -5.36
N LEU A 22 45.87 -10.81 -5.49
CA LEU A 22 44.76 -11.46 -6.19
C LEU A 22 43.55 -11.78 -5.29
N ILE A 23 43.64 -11.56 -3.98
CA ILE A 23 42.52 -11.66 -3.04
C ILE A 23 42.11 -10.25 -2.62
N SER A 24 41.98 -9.34 -3.58
CA SER A 24 41.27 -8.09 -3.35
C SER A 24 39.78 -8.43 -3.21
N PRO A 25 39.13 -8.17 -2.06
CA PRO A 25 37.69 -8.34 -1.96
C PRO A 25 37.06 -7.37 -2.96
N GLN A 26 36.51 -7.91 -4.05
CA GLN A 26 35.73 -7.13 -4.99
C GLN A 26 34.53 -6.59 -4.22
N THR A 27 34.61 -5.34 -3.82
CA THR A 27 33.50 -4.61 -3.23
C THR A 27 32.44 -4.49 -4.31
N LEU A 28 31.38 -5.30 -4.19
CA LEU A 28 30.17 -5.14 -4.96
C LEU A 28 29.58 -3.78 -4.57
N MET A 29 29.88 -2.75 -5.37
CA MET A 29 29.22 -1.45 -5.26
C MET A 29 27.74 -1.67 -5.55
N ALA A 30 26.90 -1.48 -4.54
CA ALA A 30 25.47 -1.44 -4.73
C ALA A 30 25.17 -0.25 -5.64
N ALA A 31 24.56 -0.50 -6.80
CA ALA A 31 24.18 0.56 -7.72
C ALA A 31 23.05 1.38 -7.10
N ALA A 32 23.24 2.69 -7.00
CA ALA A 32 22.18 3.61 -6.57
C ALA A 32 20.97 3.46 -7.50
N ALA A 33 19.77 3.32 -6.92
CA ALA A 33 18.52 3.17 -7.66
C ALA A 33 18.01 4.51 -8.22
N GLY A 34 18.46 5.60 -7.62
CA GLY A 34 18.10 6.96 -7.96
C GLY A 34 18.69 7.95 -6.96
N TYR A 35 18.12 9.14 -6.91
CA TYR A 35 18.48 10.18 -5.94
C TYR A 35 17.23 10.94 -5.50
N MET A 36 17.35 11.65 -4.38
CA MET A 36 16.37 12.63 -3.95
C MET A 36 16.99 14.00 -3.74
N VAL A 37 16.14 15.01 -3.82
CA VAL A 37 16.44 16.41 -3.56
C VAL A 37 15.37 16.95 -2.62
N VAL A 38 15.80 17.65 -1.57
CA VAL A 38 14.89 18.27 -0.60
C VAL A 38 14.65 19.71 -1.04
N THR A 39 13.49 19.99 -1.61
CA THR A 39 13.16 21.33 -2.11
C THR A 39 12.76 22.27 -0.97
N LYS A 40 11.99 21.78 0.00
CA LYS A 40 11.51 22.54 1.16
C LYS A 40 11.48 21.66 2.40
N GLY A 41 11.62 22.29 3.57
CA GLY A 41 11.52 21.62 4.86
C GLY A 41 12.71 20.69 5.13
N GLU A 42 12.40 19.54 5.73
CA GLU A 42 13.38 18.53 6.12
C GLU A 42 12.91 17.15 5.68
N ALA A 43 13.87 16.32 5.28
CA ALA A 43 13.69 14.93 4.93
C ALA A 43 14.51 14.05 5.87
N LYS A 44 13.85 13.06 6.46
CA LYS A 44 14.52 11.99 7.19
C LYS A 44 14.66 10.77 6.28
N LEU A 45 15.89 10.38 5.99
CA LEU A 45 16.22 9.13 5.32
C LEU A 45 16.57 8.07 6.35
N VAL A 46 15.94 6.92 6.27
CA VAL A 46 16.31 5.72 7.01
C VAL A 46 16.79 4.69 5.99
N SER A 47 18.10 4.43 5.99
CA SER A 47 18.69 3.45 5.08
C SER A 47 18.25 2.03 5.43
N LYS A 48 18.38 1.07 4.50
CA LYS A 48 18.17 -0.37 4.74
C LYS A 48 18.90 -0.92 5.98
N GLN A 49 19.98 -0.28 6.41
CA GLN A 49 20.77 -0.63 7.61
C GLN A 49 20.25 0.06 8.90
N ASN A 50 19.06 0.67 8.87
CA ASN A 50 18.47 1.50 9.94
C ASN A 50 19.31 2.72 10.34
N GLN A 51 20.24 3.14 9.48
CA GLN A 51 20.96 4.40 9.69
C GLN A 51 20.05 5.56 9.31
N THR A 52 19.84 6.47 10.27
CA THR A 52 19.03 7.67 10.06
C THR A 52 19.92 8.84 9.69
N GLN A 53 19.58 9.52 8.60
CA GLN A 53 20.20 10.78 8.17
C GLN A 53 19.10 11.81 7.95
N ILE A 54 19.34 13.04 8.37
CA ILE A 54 18.40 14.16 8.22
C ILE A 54 19.02 15.12 7.21
N PHE A 55 18.21 15.52 6.23
CA PHE A 55 18.59 16.46 5.19
C PHE A 55 17.64 17.65 5.24
N GLU A 56 18.21 18.85 5.25
CA GLU A 56 17.46 20.10 5.14
C GLU A 56 17.27 20.46 3.66
N ALA A 57 16.42 21.46 3.39
CA ALA A 57 16.20 22.00 2.06
C ALA A 57 17.53 22.40 1.40
N SER A 58 17.88 21.70 0.32
CA SER A 58 19.14 21.83 -0.39
C SER A 58 19.02 21.21 -1.77
N GLU A 59 19.74 21.76 -2.75
CA GLU A 59 19.86 21.20 -4.11
C GLU A 59 20.82 19.99 -4.16
N THR A 60 21.28 19.51 -3.00
CA THR A 60 22.17 18.36 -2.90
C THR A 60 21.42 17.08 -3.27
N GLN A 61 21.95 16.38 -4.27
CA GLN A 61 21.43 15.07 -4.65
C GLN A 61 21.90 14.02 -3.65
N VAL A 62 20.94 13.43 -2.94
CA VAL A 62 21.19 12.34 -2.01
C VAL A 62 20.91 11.01 -2.73
N PRO A 63 21.89 10.12 -2.90
CA PRO A 63 21.65 8.84 -3.56
C PRO A 63 20.70 7.97 -2.73
N LEU A 64 19.82 7.23 -3.42
CA LEU A 64 18.86 6.33 -2.83
C LEU A 64 19.15 4.88 -3.23
N GLU A 65 19.03 3.98 -2.27
CA GLU A 65 19.12 2.55 -2.49
C GLU A 65 17.76 1.85 -2.31
N PRO A 66 17.54 0.69 -2.96
CA PRO A 66 16.40 -0.15 -2.65
C PRO A 66 16.43 -0.59 -1.17
N GLY A 67 15.31 -0.40 -0.47
CA GLY A 67 15.14 -0.65 0.96
C GLY A 67 15.03 0.63 1.79
N ASP A 68 15.43 1.78 1.24
CA ASP A 68 15.43 3.05 1.93
C ASP A 68 14.01 3.60 2.18
N GLN A 69 13.87 4.33 3.27
CA GLN A 69 12.62 4.95 3.70
C GLN A 69 12.83 6.44 3.87
N ILE A 70 11.94 7.22 3.29
CA ILE A 70 11.99 8.68 3.24
C ILE A 70 10.75 9.20 3.97
N GLN A 71 10.96 10.09 4.92
CA GLN A 71 9.90 10.74 5.67
C GLN A 71 10.03 12.27 5.54
N SER A 72 8.94 12.91 5.14
CA SER A 72 8.80 14.36 5.02
C SER A 72 8.20 14.97 6.30
N ASN A 73 8.64 16.18 6.67
CA ASN A 73 8.06 16.94 7.77
C ASN A 73 6.78 17.70 7.36
N GLN A 74 6.23 18.55 8.23
CA GLN A 74 4.94 19.26 7.99
C GLN A 74 4.98 20.30 6.87
N ALA A 75 6.16 20.78 6.48
CA ALA A 75 6.34 21.76 5.40
C ALA A 75 7.28 21.20 4.30
N GLY A 76 7.45 19.88 4.29
CA GLY A 76 8.46 19.21 3.49
C GLY A 76 7.98 18.93 2.08
N LEU A 77 8.81 19.26 1.11
CA LEU A 77 8.62 18.89 -0.30
C LEU A 77 9.89 18.21 -0.77
N ILE A 78 9.79 16.92 -1.09
CA ILE A 78 10.91 16.08 -1.50
C ILE A 78 10.65 15.58 -2.90
N GLN A 79 11.61 15.78 -3.80
CA GLN A 79 11.58 15.23 -5.15
C GLN A 79 12.48 14.01 -5.20
N VAL A 80 11.94 12.89 -5.64
CA VAL A 80 12.64 11.63 -5.78
C VAL A 80 12.68 11.27 -7.26
N PHE A 81 13.88 11.07 -7.78
CA PHE A 81 14.13 10.70 -9.16
C PHE A 81 14.71 9.29 -9.19
N LEU A 82 13.98 8.37 -9.81
CA LEU A 82 14.42 7.00 -10.02
C LEU A 82 14.72 6.80 -11.51
N ARG A 83 15.66 5.89 -11.80
CA ARG A 83 16.06 5.54 -13.17
C ARG A 83 16.37 6.75 -14.05
N GLU A 84 17.28 7.61 -13.56
CA GLU A 84 17.76 8.76 -14.34
C GLU A 84 16.63 9.74 -14.72
N GLY A 85 15.58 9.84 -13.89
CA GLY A 85 14.50 10.80 -14.06
C GLY A 85 13.31 10.32 -14.90
N GLN A 86 13.27 9.05 -15.32
CA GLN A 86 12.08 8.49 -15.97
C GLN A 86 10.88 8.36 -15.02
N GLU A 87 11.17 8.22 -13.73
CA GLU A 87 10.20 8.07 -12.66
C GLU A 87 10.45 9.20 -11.65
N GLU A 88 9.64 10.24 -11.71
CA GLU A 88 9.69 11.37 -10.77
C GLU A 88 8.55 11.24 -9.75
N ILE A 89 8.89 11.34 -8.47
CA ILE A 89 7.94 11.28 -7.37
C ILE A 89 8.12 12.54 -6.52
N GLN A 90 7.07 13.34 -6.41
CA GLN A 90 7.05 14.50 -5.52
C GLN A 90 6.27 14.10 -4.26
N LEU A 91 6.97 14.02 -3.13
CA LEU A 91 6.41 13.69 -1.83
C LEU A 91 6.13 14.98 -1.06
N TYR A 92 4.87 15.17 -0.67
CA TYR A 92 4.42 16.36 0.06
C TYR A 92 4.60 16.19 1.58
N ALA A 93 4.12 17.18 2.31
CA ALA A 93 4.18 17.24 3.76
C ALA A 93 3.62 15.98 4.44
N ASN A 94 4.26 15.57 5.55
CA ASN A 94 3.92 14.39 6.34
C ASN A 94 3.86 13.08 5.54
N GLY A 95 4.51 13.05 4.38
CA GLY A 95 4.61 11.87 3.53
C GLY A 95 5.61 10.86 4.04
N PHE A 96 5.28 9.58 3.89
CA PHE A 96 6.21 8.48 4.08
C PHE A 96 6.30 7.68 2.78
N LEU A 97 7.50 7.58 2.22
CA LEU A 97 7.78 6.82 1.01
C LEU A 97 8.83 5.75 1.30
N LYS A 98 8.61 4.55 0.82
CA LYS A 98 9.55 3.43 0.88
C LYS A 98 9.94 3.00 -0.51
N VAL A 99 11.23 2.96 -0.80
CA VAL A 99 11.74 2.40 -2.06
C VAL A 99 11.87 0.90 -1.85
N GLU A 100 10.90 0.09 -2.33
CA GLU A 100 10.92 -1.36 -2.08
C GLU A 100 11.89 -2.08 -3.02
N ALA A 101 11.76 -1.86 -4.32
CA ALA A 101 12.63 -2.46 -5.32
C ALA A 101 12.65 -1.65 -6.62
N VAL A 102 13.84 -1.43 -7.19
CA VAL A 102 14.04 -0.80 -8.49
C VAL A 102 14.81 -1.78 -9.37
N LEU A 103 14.09 -2.64 -10.08
CA LEU A 103 14.66 -3.74 -10.88
C LEU A 103 14.52 -3.44 -12.37
N PRO A 104 15.38 -3.91 -13.28
CA PRO A 104 15.24 -3.63 -14.71
C PRO A 104 13.85 -3.97 -15.26
N GLU A 105 13.21 -5.03 -14.75
CA GLU A 105 11.86 -5.44 -15.15
C GLU A 105 10.73 -4.56 -14.62
N GLY A 106 10.94 -3.71 -13.61
CA GLY A 106 9.90 -2.84 -13.04
C GLY A 106 10.25 -2.22 -11.69
N THR A 107 9.45 -1.24 -11.27
CA THR A 107 9.63 -0.51 -10.01
C THR A 107 8.52 -0.85 -9.02
N ARG A 108 8.88 -0.98 -7.74
CA ARG A 108 7.97 -1.16 -6.61
C ARG A 108 8.29 -0.11 -5.54
N LEU A 109 7.31 0.70 -5.21
CA LEU A 109 7.36 1.69 -4.14
C LEU A 109 6.26 1.42 -3.12
N GLY A 110 6.48 1.84 -1.89
CA GLY A 110 5.48 1.88 -0.85
C GLY A 110 5.15 3.33 -0.49
N LEU A 111 3.86 3.70 -0.48
CA LEU A 111 3.38 4.96 0.09
C LEU A 111 2.35 4.63 1.19
N PRO A 112 2.79 4.32 2.43
CA PRO A 112 1.89 3.95 3.51
C PRO A 112 0.99 5.09 3.97
N ILE A 113 1.47 6.34 3.90
CA ILE A 113 0.73 7.53 4.30
C ILE A 113 1.25 8.78 3.57
N GLY A 114 0.35 9.75 3.39
CA GLY A 114 0.64 11.07 2.87
C GLY A 114 0.21 11.24 1.41
N LYS A 115 0.60 12.36 0.84
CA LYS A 115 0.29 12.74 -0.54
C LYS A 115 1.54 12.69 -1.39
N GLY A 116 1.41 12.13 -2.59
CA GLY A 116 2.48 12.08 -3.57
C GLY A 116 1.97 12.31 -4.98
N ARG A 117 2.72 13.08 -5.77
CA ARG A 117 2.53 13.14 -7.22
C ARG A 117 3.54 12.22 -7.87
N PHE A 118 3.08 11.41 -8.80
CA PHE A 118 3.88 10.42 -9.50
C PHE A 118 3.81 10.70 -10.99
N GLN A 119 4.95 11.03 -11.58
CA GLN A 119 5.11 11.19 -13.00
C GLN A 119 6.01 10.08 -13.53
N VAL A 120 5.37 9.10 -14.18
CA VAL A 120 6.05 7.93 -14.71
C VAL A 120 6.07 8.03 -16.23
N THR A 121 7.27 8.07 -16.81
CA THR A 121 7.44 7.98 -18.26
C THR A 121 7.40 6.51 -18.66
N GLY A 122 6.42 6.13 -19.49
CA GLY A 122 6.26 4.75 -19.96
C GLY A 122 7.48 4.32 -20.75
N ALA A 123 8.24 3.36 -20.24
CA ALA A 123 9.46 2.90 -20.88
C ALA A 123 9.48 1.39 -21.05
N LEU A 124 10.02 0.94 -22.18
CA LEU A 124 10.12 -0.47 -22.52
C LEU A 124 11.42 -1.06 -21.96
N PHE A 125 11.35 -2.30 -21.51
CA PHE A 125 12.51 -3.13 -21.20
C PHE A 125 12.33 -4.47 -21.90
N ASN A 126 13.29 -4.84 -22.75
CA ASN A 126 13.22 -6.05 -23.59
C ASN A 126 11.90 -6.19 -24.38
N GLY A 127 11.42 -5.08 -24.98
CA GLY A 127 10.20 -5.04 -25.77
C GLY A 127 8.89 -5.12 -24.97
N LYS A 128 8.94 -5.12 -23.63
CA LYS A 128 7.76 -5.13 -22.76
C LYS A 128 7.66 -3.85 -21.94
N PRO A 129 6.45 -3.32 -21.68
CA PRO A 129 6.29 -2.15 -20.82
C PRO A 129 6.67 -2.49 -19.39
N ARG A 130 7.51 -1.66 -18.78
CA ARG A 130 7.88 -1.79 -17.38
C ARG A 130 6.69 -1.40 -16.49
N PRO A 131 6.22 -2.29 -15.61
CA PRO A 131 5.21 -1.95 -14.63
C PRO A 131 5.83 -1.10 -13.52
N PHE A 132 5.16 -0.02 -13.19
CA PHE A 132 5.42 0.77 -11.99
C PHE A 132 4.31 0.49 -10.99
N ARG A 133 4.66 0.04 -9.80
CA ARG A 133 3.70 -0.33 -8.76
C ARG A 133 3.92 0.48 -7.49
N VAL A 134 2.84 1.03 -6.97
CA VAL A 134 2.81 1.70 -5.67
C VAL A 134 1.91 0.91 -4.73
N ARG A 135 2.47 0.46 -3.61
CA ARG A 135 1.74 -0.23 -2.55
C ARG A 135 1.39 0.78 -1.46
N THR A 136 0.11 0.93 -1.19
CA THR A 136 -0.37 1.72 -0.05
C THR A 136 -0.87 0.79 1.06
N SER A 137 -1.34 1.37 2.15
CA SER A 137 -1.95 0.59 3.25
C SER A 137 -3.27 -0.08 2.82
N ASN A 138 -3.99 0.56 1.88
CA ASN A 138 -5.36 0.17 1.50
C ASN A 138 -5.48 -0.35 0.06
N ALA A 139 -4.51 -0.05 -0.82
CA ALA A 139 -4.59 -0.36 -2.25
C ALA A 139 -3.23 -0.73 -2.87
N LEU A 140 -3.29 -1.38 -4.02
CA LEU A 140 -2.18 -1.60 -4.93
C LEU A 140 -2.47 -0.88 -6.25
N ILE A 141 -1.55 -0.01 -6.64
CA ILE A 141 -1.67 0.82 -7.83
C ILE A 141 -0.64 0.34 -8.85
N GLY A 142 -1.07 0.09 -10.08
CA GLY A 142 -0.22 -0.35 -11.18
C GLY A 142 -0.39 0.56 -12.39
N VAL A 143 0.72 1.11 -12.89
CA VAL A 143 0.73 1.98 -14.07
C VAL A 143 1.80 1.58 -15.07
N LYS A 144 1.60 1.98 -16.32
CA LYS A 144 2.52 1.77 -17.44
C LYS A 144 2.76 3.10 -18.17
N GLY A 145 3.26 4.10 -17.44
CA GLY A 145 3.52 5.45 -17.95
C GLY A 145 2.31 6.36 -17.81
N THR A 146 2.24 7.12 -16.72
CA THR A 146 1.04 7.86 -16.29
C THR A 146 1.45 8.98 -15.33
N ASN A 147 0.72 10.08 -15.34
CA ASN A 147 0.82 11.14 -14.34
C ASN A 147 -0.40 11.09 -13.42
N PHE A 148 -0.18 10.88 -12.14
CA PHE A 148 -1.27 10.75 -11.18
C PHE A 148 -0.89 11.32 -9.81
N VAL A 149 -1.89 11.75 -9.06
CA VAL A 149 -1.75 12.19 -7.68
C VAL A 149 -2.42 11.16 -6.80
N LEU A 150 -1.70 10.72 -5.77
CA LEU A 150 -2.18 9.75 -4.81
C LEU A 150 -2.16 10.36 -3.41
N GLN A 151 -3.28 10.23 -2.73
CA GLN A 151 -3.43 10.56 -1.33
C GLN A 151 -3.73 9.28 -0.56
N CYS A 152 -2.83 8.90 0.34
CA CYS A 152 -3.04 7.79 1.25
C CYS A 152 -3.27 8.33 2.66
N ASP A 153 -4.40 7.93 3.23
CA ASP A 153 -4.65 8.05 4.65
C ASP A 153 -4.64 6.65 5.30
N ARG A 154 -4.92 6.58 6.61
CA ARG A 154 -4.97 5.32 7.35
C ARG A 154 -6.13 4.44 6.89
N GLU A 155 -7.27 5.03 6.54
CA GLU A 155 -8.50 4.28 6.22
C GLU A 155 -8.80 4.24 4.72
N THR A 156 -8.50 5.34 4.01
CA THR A 156 -8.81 5.53 2.59
C THR A 156 -7.55 5.77 1.76
N THR A 157 -7.61 5.41 0.49
CA THR A 157 -6.66 5.85 -0.53
C THR A 157 -7.45 6.48 -1.66
N SER A 158 -7.22 7.77 -1.90
CA SER A 158 -7.85 8.54 -2.96
C SER A 158 -6.82 8.77 -4.08
N LEU A 159 -7.22 8.52 -5.31
CA LEU A 159 -6.37 8.59 -6.50
C LEU A 159 -7.03 9.52 -7.53
N VAL A 160 -6.22 10.38 -8.14
CA VAL A 160 -6.61 11.23 -9.27
C VAL A 160 -5.64 10.99 -10.41
N THR A 161 -6.17 10.59 -11.57
CA THR A 161 -5.36 10.41 -12.77
C THR A 161 -5.38 11.69 -13.60
N LEU A 162 -4.22 12.28 -13.84
CA LEU A 162 -4.09 13.46 -14.70
C LEU A 162 -4.00 13.04 -16.16
N GLU A 163 -3.14 12.07 -16.46
CA GLU A 163 -2.85 11.60 -17.81
C GLU A 163 -2.54 10.11 -17.80
N GLY A 164 -3.12 9.37 -18.74
CA GLY A 164 -2.92 7.92 -18.89
C GLY A 164 -4.03 7.10 -18.26
N LEU A 165 -3.69 5.86 -17.87
CA LEU A 165 -4.61 4.89 -17.29
C LEU A 165 -3.95 4.25 -16.07
N VAL A 166 -4.66 4.30 -14.94
CA VAL A 166 -4.21 3.69 -13.69
C VAL A 166 -5.07 2.49 -13.35
N GLY A 167 -4.44 1.34 -13.09
CA GLY A 167 -5.12 0.22 -12.47
C GLY A 167 -5.02 0.31 -10.96
N MET A 168 -6.15 0.36 -10.26
CA MET A 168 -6.21 0.34 -8.80
C MET A 168 -6.94 -0.90 -8.30
N ALA A 169 -6.31 -1.64 -7.39
CA ALA A 169 -6.91 -2.78 -6.70
C ALA A 169 -6.88 -2.55 -5.18
N SER A 170 -7.87 -3.04 -4.46
CA SER A 170 -7.85 -3.01 -2.99
C SER A 170 -6.87 -4.04 -2.43
N ALA A 171 -6.22 -3.72 -1.30
CA ALA A 171 -5.21 -4.59 -0.70
C ALA A 171 -5.76 -5.95 -0.25
N ALA A 172 -7.02 -6.05 0.18
CA ALA A 172 -7.64 -7.34 0.52
C ALA A 172 -8.07 -8.14 -0.72
N ASN A 173 -8.39 -7.46 -1.82
CA ASN A 173 -8.97 -8.07 -3.02
C ASN A 173 -8.18 -7.70 -4.28
N LEU A 174 -6.99 -8.29 -4.44
CA LEU A 174 -6.13 -8.06 -5.61
C LEU A 174 -6.69 -8.58 -6.94
N LYS A 175 -7.76 -9.40 -6.91
CA LYS A 175 -8.40 -9.95 -8.12
C LYS A 175 -9.28 -8.92 -8.84
N ILE A 176 -9.77 -7.90 -8.13
CA ILE A 176 -10.66 -6.88 -8.67
C ILE A 176 -9.86 -5.60 -8.82
N SER A 177 -9.48 -5.30 -10.07
CA SER A 177 -8.82 -4.04 -10.45
C SER A 177 -9.84 -3.15 -11.15
N VAL A 178 -9.85 -1.87 -10.78
CA VAL A 178 -10.63 -0.83 -11.46
C VAL A 178 -9.65 0.02 -12.26
N ASP A 179 -9.96 0.20 -13.54
CA ASP A 179 -9.19 1.06 -14.44
C ASP A 179 -9.72 2.50 -14.35
N VAL A 180 -8.80 3.44 -14.12
CA VAL A 180 -9.09 4.84 -13.84
C VAL A 180 -8.49 5.67 -14.97
N PRO A 181 -9.31 6.14 -15.93
CA PRO A 181 -8.83 6.98 -17.03
C PRO A 181 -8.45 8.39 -16.55
N ALA A 182 -7.75 9.13 -17.40
CA ALA A 182 -7.40 10.53 -17.18
C ALA A 182 -8.65 11.40 -16.89
N GLY A 183 -8.51 12.35 -15.96
CA GLY A 183 -9.58 13.25 -15.56
C GLY A 183 -10.58 12.65 -14.56
N THR A 184 -10.34 11.42 -14.09
CA THR A 184 -11.19 10.77 -13.10
C THR A 184 -10.46 10.52 -11.78
N ALA A 185 -11.25 10.37 -10.73
CA ALA A 185 -10.79 10.00 -9.41
C ALA A 185 -11.54 8.79 -8.87
N THR A 186 -10.89 8.07 -7.97
CA THR A 186 -11.46 6.88 -7.34
C THR A 186 -10.96 6.79 -5.91
N ARG A 187 -11.73 6.09 -5.07
CA ARG A 187 -11.41 5.85 -3.67
C ARG A 187 -11.36 4.35 -3.40
N ALA A 188 -10.29 3.91 -2.77
CA ALA A 188 -10.16 2.56 -2.24
C ALA A 188 -10.15 2.55 -0.72
N VAL A 189 -10.76 1.51 -0.15
CA VAL A 189 -10.63 1.12 1.26
C VAL A 189 -10.10 -0.30 1.32
N GLN A 190 -9.41 -0.67 2.41
CA GLN A 190 -8.71 -1.95 2.50
C GLN A 190 -9.62 -3.18 2.36
N SER A 191 -10.85 -3.11 2.90
CA SER A 191 -11.77 -4.24 3.03
C SER A 191 -12.83 -4.34 1.94
N ALA A 192 -13.04 -3.27 1.16
CA ALA A 192 -14.05 -3.21 0.11
C ALA A 192 -13.43 -3.02 -1.28
N PRO A 193 -14.15 -3.36 -2.36
CA PRO A 193 -13.71 -3.04 -3.71
C PRO A 193 -13.52 -1.52 -3.88
N PRO A 194 -12.60 -1.08 -4.75
CA PRO A 194 -12.51 0.32 -5.17
C PRO A 194 -13.85 0.87 -5.67
N THR A 195 -14.14 2.14 -5.38
CA THR A 195 -15.30 2.82 -5.95
C THR A 195 -15.12 3.03 -7.45
N PRO A 196 -16.22 3.10 -8.23
CA PRO A 196 -16.12 3.44 -9.65
C PRO A 196 -15.47 4.82 -9.86
N PRO A 197 -14.84 5.05 -11.02
CA PRO A 197 -14.26 6.35 -11.36
C PRO A 197 -15.31 7.46 -11.40
N VAL A 198 -15.01 8.58 -10.77
CA VAL A 198 -15.81 9.82 -10.73
C VAL A 198 -15.08 10.88 -11.54
N GLU A 199 -15.76 11.59 -12.44
CA GLU A 199 -15.16 12.69 -13.20
C GLU A 199 -14.84 13.89 -12.31
N VAL A 200 -13.64 14.45 -12.46
CA VAL A 200 -13.18 15.60 -11.66
C VAL A 200 -13.09 16.84 -12.55
N SER A 201 -13.59 17.98 -12.06
CA SER A 201 -13.45 19.26 -12.76
C SER A 201 -11.99 19.71 -12.79
N LYS A 202 -11.58 20.43 -13.84
CA LYS A 202 -10.20 20.91 -13.99
C LYS A 202 -9.76 21.81 -12.83
N GLU A 203 -10.69 22.57 -12.25
CA GLU A 203 -10.45 23.43 -11.08
C GLU A 203 -10.07 22.62 -9.83
N ALA A 204 -10.76 21.49 -9.58
CA ALA A 204 -10.44 20.61 -8.46
C ALA A 204 -9.06 19.95 -8.64
N VAL A 205 -8.69 19.60 -9.88
CA VAL A 205 -7.35 19.06 -10.20
C VAL A 205 -6.25 20.08 -9.87
N GLU A 206 -6.42 21.36 -10.25
CA GLU A 206 -5.44 22.40 -9.95
C GLU A 206 -5.30 22.67 -8.45
N ALA A 207 -6.43 22.70 -7.72
CA ALA A 207 -6.42 22.83 -6.27
C ALA A 207 -5.65 21.68 -5.60
N ILE A 208 -5.80 20.46 -6.12
CA ILE A 208 -5.10 19.26 -5.64
C ILE A 208 -3.61 19.29 -5.95
N LEU A 209 -3.20 19.87 -7.08
CA LEU A 209 -1.79 20.05 -7.39
C LEU A 209 -1.10 21.05 -6.45
N GLY A 210 -1.87 21.94 -5.82
CA GLY A 210 -1.38 22.85 -4.80
C GLY A 210 -0.71 22.12 -3.62
N GLU A 211 0.44 22.62 -3.20
CA GLU A 211 1.24 22.09 -2.08
C GLU A 211 0.47 22.07 -0.75
N SER A 212 -0.57 22.91 -0.62
CA SER A 212 -1.37 23.10 0.60
C SER A 212 -2.70 22.33 0.61
N ALA A 213 -3.03 21.56 -0.43
CA ALA A 213 -4.24 20.74 -0.40
C ALA A 213 -4.04 19.56 0.55
N GLY A 214 -4.52 19.75 1.78
CA GLY A 214 -4.62 18.74 2.83
C GLY A 214 -5.68 17.68 2.52
N GLN A 215 -5.72 16.66 3.37
CA GLN A 215 -6.51 15.45 3.12
C GLN A 215 -8.00 15.73 2.96
N GLU A 216 -8.55 16.57 3.83
CA GLU A 216 -9.96 16.96 3.84
C GLU A 216 -10.35 17.75 2.59
N THR A 217 -9.45 18.62 2.11
CA THR A 217 -9.65 19.40 0.89
C THR A 217 -9.73 18.48 -0.33
N PHE A 218 -8.89 17.45 -0.40
CA PHE A 218 -8.88 16.50 -1.51
C PHE A 218 -10.20 15.72 -1.60
N ASP A 219 -10.65 15.15 -0.47
CA ASP A 219 -11.86 14.33 -0.46
C ASP A 219 -13.12 15.17 -0.67
N LYS A 220 -13.18 16.38 -0.09
CA LYS A 220 -14.28 17.33 -0.29
C LYS A 220 -14.40 17.78 -1.75
N LEU A 221 -13.29 18.15 -2.38
CA LEU A 221 -13.32 18.67 -3.76
C LEU A 221 -13.66 17.60 -4.79
N ILE A 222 -13.44 16.33 -4.50
CA ILE A 222 -13.67 15.23 -5.46
C ILE A 222 -15.01 14.53 -5.20
N PHE A 223 -15.30 14.18 -3.95
CA PHE A 223 -16.41 13.27 -3.65
C PHE A 223 -17.64 13.98 -3.06
N GLU A 224 -17.54 15.26 -2.69
CA GLU A 224 -18.70 16.12 -2.39
C GLU A 224 -19.16 16.92 -3.63
N ALA A 225 -18.27 17.13 -4.60
CA ALA A 225 -18.57 17.76 -5.89
C ALA A 225 -19.11 16.78 -6.95
N ALA A 226 -19.06 15.48 -6.68
CA ALA A 226 -19.80 14.50 -7.46
C ALA A 226 -21.29 14.67 -7.13
N PRO A 227 -22.17 14.96 -8.11
CA PRO A 227 -23.59 14.82 -7.85
C PRO A 227 -23.77 13.37 -7.39
N LEU A 228 -24.26 13.20 -6.16
CA LEU A 228 -24.91 11.97 -5.76
C LEU A 228 -25.81 11.58 -6.94
N PRO A 229 -25.68 10.38 -7.53
CA PRO A 229 -26.69 9.94 -8.47
C PRO A 229 -28.02 10.08 -7.73
N GLU A 230 -28.90 10.91 -8.27
CA GLU A 230 -30.27 11.03 -7.79
C GLU A 230 -30.76 9.62 -7.50
N GLU A 231 -31.15 9.38 -6.25
CA GLU A 231 -31.93 8.21 -5.89
C GLU A 231 -33.10 8.17 -6.87
N THR A 232 -32.98 7.33 -7.89
CA THR A 232 -34.11 6.96 -8.72
C THR A 232 -34.95 6.11 -7.79
N GLN A 233 -35.86 6.78 -7.10
CA GLN A 233 -36.88 6.15 -6.27
C GLN A 233 -37.68 5.24 -7.20
N GLU A 234 -37.36 3.95 -7.14
CA GLU A 234 -38.24 2.90 -7.62
C GLU A 234 -39.51 2.94 -6.75
N ASP A 235 -40.54 3.61 -7.25
CA ASP A 235 -41.89 3.57 -6.72
C ASP A 235 -42.44 2.13 -6.83
N LYS A 236 -42.21 1.31 -5.81
CA LYS A 236 -43.02 0.13 -5.51
C LYS A 236 -44.25 0.56 -4.71
N LYS A 237 -45.36 0.77 -5.40
CA LYS A 237 -46.70 0.85 -4.80
C LYS A 237 -47.43 -0.47 -5.08
N ASP A 238 -47.23 -1.45 -4.20
CA ASP A 238 -48.06 -2.65 -4.13
C ASP A 238 -49.38 -2.32 -3.41
N THR A 239 -50.46 -2.29 -4.18
CA THR A 239 -51.84 -2.34 -3.68
C THR A 239 -52.22 -3.79 -3.42
N LYS A 240 -52.72 -4.04 -2.20
CA LYS A 240 -53.35 -5.29 -1.77
C LYS A 240 -54.85 -5.21 -2.08
N ASP A 241 -55.41 -6.20 -2.78
CA ASP A 241 -56.48 -7.09 -2.27
C ASP A 241 -57.02 -8.02 -3.37
N GLN A 242 -57.56 -9.14 -2.88
CA GLN A 242 -58.02 -10.39 -3.49
C GLN A 242 -59.10 -10.24 -4.58
N GLU A 243 -59.21 -11.20 -5.52
CA GLU A 243 -60.18 -12.32 -5.46
C GLU A 243 -60.13 -13.18 -6.74
N GLU A 244 -60.42 -14.47 -6.58
CA GLU A 244 -60.33 -15.58 -7.53
C GLU A 244 -61.45 -15.58 -8.58
N THR A 245 -61.23 -16.22 -9.74
CA THR A 245 -62.25 -17.09 -10.35
C THR A 245 -61.64 -18.07 -11.35
N GLU A 246 -62.13 -19.30 -11.22
CA GLU A 246 -61.75 -20.55 -11.87
C GLU A 246 -62.12 -20.64 -13.36
N GLY A 247 -61.51 -21.60 -14.07
CA GLY A 247 -61.93 -22.00 -15.41
C GLY A 247 -61.00 -23.04 -16.06
N GLU A 248 -61.32 -24.31 -15.82
CA GLU A 248 -60.68 -25.56 -16.27
C GLU A 248 -60.34 -25.71 -17.77
N GLY A 249 -59.38 -26.62 -18.08
CA GLY A 249 -59.54 -27.47 -19.28
C GLY A 249 -58.32 -28.13 -19.95
N LYS A 250 -57.76 -29.19 -19.32
CA LYS A 250 -57.32 -30.51 -19.88
C LYS A 250 -56.14 -30.59 -20.90
N ASP A 251 -55.01 -31.24 -20.56
CA ASP A 251 -54.68 -32.70 -20.58
C ASP A 251 -54.27 -33.18 -22.01
N ALA A 252 -53.25 -34.00 -22.32
CA ALA A 252 -52.37 -34.91 -21.57
C ALA A 252 -51.08 -35.24 -22.38
N SER A 253 -49.99 -35.47 -21.64
CA SER A 253 -48.96 -36.55 -21.72
C SER A 253 -48.32 -37.05 -23.03
N GLN A 254 -46.99 -37.25 -22.96
CA GLN A 254 -46.28 -38.55 -23.04
C GLN A 254 -44.87 -38.34 -22.43
N ALA A 255 -44.57 -38.77 -21.19
CA ALA A 255 -44.05 -40.09 -20.75
C ALA A 255 -42.72 -40.49 -21.46
N GLU A 256 -41.54 -40.26 -20.84
CA GLU A 256 -40.71 -41.19 -20.00
C GLU A 256 -40.19 -42.45 -20.74
N PRO A 257 -39.08 -43.14 -20.34
CA PRO A 257 -38.33 -43.07 -19.07
C PRO A 257 -36.77 -43.21 -19.16
N LEU A 258 -36.08 -43.02 -18.02
CA LEU A 258 -34.72 -43.51 -17.68
C LEU A 258 -34.77 -45.04 -17.36
N PRO A 259 -33.84 -45.76 -16.66
CA PRO A 259 -32.41 -45.61 -16.21
C PRO A 259 -31.65 -46.98 -16.40
N PRO A 260 -30.90 -47.67 -15.48
CA PRO A 260 -29.91 -47.35 -14.40
C PRO A 260 -28.66 -48.33 -14.35
N LYS A 261 -27.65 -48.02 -13.50
CA LYS A 261 -26.93 -48.93 -12.53
C LYS A 261 -25.69 -48.18 -11.98
N SER A 262 -25.49 -47.83 -10.69
CA SER A 262 -25.56 -48.48 -9.37
C SER A 262 -24.48 -49.53 -9.05
N GLU A 263 -23.93 -49.43 -7.83
CA GLU A 263 -23.09 -50.38 -7.03
C GLU A 263 -21.56 -50.15 -7.04
N GLN A 264 -20.80 -50.15 -5.92
CA GLN A 264 -21.05 -50.53 -4.52
C GLN A 264 -19.93 -49.99 -3.56
N LEU A 265 -20.14 -50.14 -2.25
CA LEU A 265 -19.46 -49.55 -1.08
C LEU A 265 -18.42 -50.45 -0.36
N LYS A 266 -17.35 -49.82 0.19
CA LYS A 266 -16.66 -50.00 1.53
C LYS A 266 -15.92 -51.34 1.86
N PRO A 267 -15.09 -51.48 2.95
CA PRO A 267 -14.73 -50.60 4.11
C PRO A 267 -13.20 -50.50 4.43
N VAL A 268 -12.72 -49.69 5.38
CA VAL A 268 -12.11 -50.06 6.72
C VAL A 268 -11.62 -48.73 7.39
N LYS A 269 -12.24 -48.17 8.46
CA LYS A 269 -11.97 -48.23 9.93
C LYS A 269 -10.47 -47.99 10.32
N VAL A 270 -10.04 -47.16 11.29
CA VAL A 270 -10.52 -46.80 12.64
C VAL A 270 -9.76 -45.55 13.19
N GLU A 271 -10.45 -44.69 13.96
CA GLU A 271 -10.05 -43.77 15.09
C GLU A 271 -8.92 -42.71 14.94
N GLY A 272 -9.03 -41.48 15.47
CA GLY A 272 -9.84 -41.04 16.60
C GLY A 272 -10.19 -39.54 16.59
N THR A 273 -11.39 -39.30 17.12
CA THR A 273 -11.92 -38.02 17.58
C THR A 273 -11.27 -37.60 18.89
N GLN A 274 -10.85 -36.34 19.01
CA GLN A 274 -10.97 -35.46 20.20
C GLN A 274 -10.07 -34.22 20.00
N GLY A 275 -10.64 -33.02 19.98
CA GLY A 275 -9.83 -31.79 20.01
C GLY A 275 -10.53 -30.48 19.64
N LEU A 276 -11.63 -30.51 18.88
CA LEU A 276 -12.28 -29.28 18.40
C LEU A 276 -13.34 -28.69 19.33
N SER A 277 -13.70 -29.37 20.41
CA SER A 277 -14.69 -28.90 21.40
C SER A 277 -14.10 -28.23 22.64
N GLN A 278 -12.77 -28.21 22.81
CA GLN A 278 -12.10 -27.50 23.90
C GLN A 278 -11.70 -26.05 23.53
N VAL A 279 -11.43 -25.76 22.25
CA VAL A 279 -11.01 -24.41 21.82
C VAL A 279 -12.15 -23.38 21.88
N LEU A 280 -13.41 -23.83 21.74
CA LEU A 280 -14.58 -22.93 21.80
C LEU A 280 -15.00 -22.53 23.22
N LYS A 281 -14.44 -23.15 24.28
CA LYS A 281 -14.73 -22.74 25.66
C LYS A 281 -13.80 -21.63 26.16
N ASP A 282 -12.59 -21.50 25.60
CA ASP A 282 -11.61 -20.50 26.04
C ASP A 282 -11.83 -19.11 25.42
N LEU A 283 -12.63 -19.00 24.35
CA LEU A 283 -13.03 -17.72 23.75
C LEU A 283 -14.19 -17.01 24.49
N GLY A 284 -14.93 -17.72 25.34
CA GLY A 284 -16.02 -17.15 26.14
C GLY A 284 -15.55 -16.45 27.42
N THR A 285 -14.43 -16.89 27.98
CA THR A 285 -13.93 -16.41 29.29
C THR A 285 -13.08 -15.13 29.17
N ALA A 286 -12.51 -14.85 27.99
CA ALA A 286 -11.72 -13.64 27.76
C ALA A 286 -12.58 -12.37 27.53
N GLN A 287 -13.83 -12.54 27.07
CA GLN A 287 -14.71 -11.38 26.86
C GLN A 287 -15.33 -10.85 28.16
N THR A 288 -15.38 -11.65 29.22
CA THR A 288 -15.89 -11.21 30.53
C THR A 288 -14.84 -10.40 31.30
N THR A 289 -13.54 -10.71 31.17
CA THR A 289 -12.46 -10.02 31.89
C THR A 289 -12.17 -8.61 31.35
N VAL A 290 -12.41 -8.37 30.04
CA VAL A 290 -12.22 -7.04 29.43
C VAL A 290 -13.36 -6.07 29.76
N LYS A 291 -14.60 -6.56 29.90
CA LYS A 291 -15.74 -5.72 30.31
C LYS A 291 -15.64 -5.27 31.77
N GLU A 292 -15.06 -6.08 32.64
CA GLU A 292 -14.93 -5.76 34.06
C GLU A 292 -13.78 -4.77 34.33
N THR A 293 -12.70 -4.84 33.55
CA THR A 293 -11.57 -3.90 33.62
C THR A 293 -11.90 -2.51 33.08
N VAL A 294 -12.72 -2.39 32.02
CA VAL A 294 -13.18 -1.08 31.51
C VAL A 294 -14.10 -0.35 32.50
N LYS A 295 -14.87 -1.09 33.31
CA LYS A 295 -15.77 -0.49 34.31
C LYS A 295 -15.02 0.10 35.52
N GLN A 296 -13.93 -0.55 35.94
CA GLN A 296 -13.06 -0.10 37.06
C GLN A 296 -12.25 1.17 36.72
N VAL A 297 -11.84 1.33 35.45
CA VAL A 297 -11.10 2.53 34.99
C VAL A 297 -12.03 3.75 34.91
N GLN A 298 -13.29 3.56 34.51
CA GLN A 298 -14.26 4.67 34.45
C GLN A 298 -14.73 5.17 35.84
N GLU A 299 -14.68 4.33 36.87
CA GLU A 299 -14.98 4.77 38.26
C GLU A 299 -13.82 5.53 38.91
N THR A 300 -12.57 5.19 38.59
CA THR A 300 -11.39 5.91 39.11
C THR A 300 -11.22 7.30 38.48
N GLU A 301 -11.58 7.48 37.21
CA GLU A 301 -11.62 8.81 36.57
C GLU A 301 -12.70 9.73 37.17
N LYS A 302 -13.88 9.19 37.50
CA LYS A 302 -14.96 9.97 38.13
C LYS A 302 -14.62 10.43 39.56
N LEU A 303 -13.91 9.63 40.34
CA LEU A 303 -13.45 10.05 41.67
C LEU A 303 -12.39 11.16 41.60
N THR A 304 -11.55 11.14 40.57
CA THR A 304 -10.47 12.12 40.38
C THR A 304 -11.03 13.48 39.95
N GLN A 305 -12.04 13.51 39.08
CA GLN A 305 -12.73 14.76 38.71
C GLN A 305 -13.52 15.37 39.88
N LYS A 306 -14.09 14.54 40.78
CA LYS A 306 -14.78 15.03 41.98
C LYS A 306 -13.81 15.65 43.00
N LYS A 307 -12.57 15.11 43.12
CA LYS A 307 -11.53 15.66 44.02
C LYS A 307 -10.94 16.97 43.52
N VAL A 308 -10.85 17.18 42.21
CA VAL A 308 -10.38 18.45 41.60
C VAL A 308 -11.41 19.56 41.78
N LYS A 309 -12.71 19.25 41.74
CA LYS A 309 -13.77 20.25 41.89
C LYS A 309 -13.94 20.76 43.33
N ILE A 310 -13.60 19.95 44.33
CA ILE A 310 -13.65 20.36 45.76
C ILE A 310 -12.48 21.28 46.12
N LYS A 311 -11.33 21.17 45.43
CA LYS A 311 -10.16 22.03 45.68
C LYS A 311 -10.26 23.45 45.10
N MET A 312 -11.31 23.77 44.32
CA MET A 312 -11.52 25.10 43.74
C MET A 312 -12.61 25.92 44.44
N VAL A 313 -13.16 25.45 45.56
CA VAL A 313 -14.22 26.15 46.31
C VAL A 313 -13.75 26.68 47.68
N ASP A 314 -12.48 26.46 48.05
CA ASP A 314 -11.88 26.89 49.32
C ASP A 314 -10.73 27.89 49.15
N GLN A 315 -10.79 28.75 48.13
CA GLN A 315 -9.95 29.96 48.02
C GLN A 315 -10.80 31.21 47.78
#